data_AF-A0A1F8FK20-F1
#
_entry.id   AF-A0A1F8FK20-F1
#
_cell.length_a   1.000
_cell.length_b   1.000
_cell.length_c   1.000
_cell.angle_alpha   90.00
_cell.angle_beta   90.00
_cell.angle_gamma   90.00
#
_symmetry.space_group_name_H-M   'P 1'
#
loop_
_entity.id
_entity.type
_entity.pdbx_description
1 polymer ?
#
loop_
_entity_poly.entity_id
_entity_poly.type
_entity_poly.pdbx_seq_one_letter_code
_entity_poly.pdbx_strand_id
1 'polypeptide(L)'
;MSFDKLRPFKMKIKNPSGEIRLLFLAILIIPIFILGSKYARISESIPSRNIEVGNSSDIFLPPSNILDWLAEKDDELMSIPVSMGSKEIVYYENRYTIIDYKTQNECLRRKGVWDEERGVCKAVTQKRSSDKEIIFGLKLLNTATKNIEAIAAQTKITTDGVSIVAPDGYQIEIVERPNGIKWNLWNTLYRVVSPENTVVIKNLWPREEMVPVTRIVNGKPKKETKKAVVGFLYVPHSEFFELEENRTVLVEAGASYLKSVVTKAFDTLKERGVSVNYIEALSPRFFERLPLLEQGDFTEFQLEPQRTAERVLIILGANKENAWRHTCNTADACGWIQFTPGTYGNIRTGHRAAMLTADFREGAGDHLNSMMAAILLHKINLESLIQKFGDKILVDPEREKYLAASYNGAPKWVHNSLTATISKAFANWITALSPTRKDSKGGLRKETRDFMAKLDYLIKNDLP
;
A
#
# COMPACT_ATOMS: atom_id res chain seq x y z
N MET A 1 -32.98 33.76 -15.90
CA MET A 1 -31.87 34.52 -15.30
C MET A 1 -30.57 33.93 -15.83
N SER A 2 -29.98 34.61 -16.82
CA SER A 2 -28.78 34.18 -17.54
C SER A 2 -27.55 34.47 -16.69
N PHE A 3 -26.60 33.53 -16.58
CA PHE A 3 -25.29 33.79 -16.01
C PHE A 3 -24.23 33.67 -17.10
N ASP A 4 -23.59 34.80 -17.35
CA ASP A 4 -22.60 35.04 -18.38
C ASP A 4 -21.19 34.54 -18.00
N LYS A 5 -20.43 34.32 -19.07
CA LYS A 5 -19.08 33.76 -19.17
C LYS A 5 -18.02 34.63 -18.48
N LEU A 6 -17.13 33.99 -17.70
CA LEU A 6 -15.83 34.57 -17.32
C LEU A 6 -14.73 34.10 -18.30
N ARG A 7 -13.99 35.07 -18.85
CA ARG A 7 -12.82 34.89 -19.73
C ARG A 7 -11.53 34.67 -18.91
N PRO A 8 -10.55 33.89 -19.40
CA PRO A 8 -9.27 33.74 -18.73
C PRO A 8 -8.30 34.88 -19.05
N PHE A 9 -7.59 35.33 -18.02
CA PHE A 9 -6.54 36.35 -18.03
C PHE A 9 -5.24 35.75 -18.59
N LYS A 10 -4.67 36.34 -19.66
CA LYS A 10 -3.36 35.95 -20.23
C LYS A 10 -2.27 36.92 -19.75
N MET A 11 -1.31 36.42 -18.97
CA MET A 11 -0.13 37.17 -18.57
C MET A 11 1.01 36.92 -19.58
N LYS A 12 1.48 37.97 -20.26
CA LYS A 12 2.65 37.95 -21.15
C LYS A 12 3.92 38.11 -20.32
N ILE A 13 4.82 37.12 -20.36
CA ILE A 13 6.18 37.26 -19.85
C ILE A 13 7.08 37.65 -21.04
N LYS A 14 7.78 38.78 -20.92
CA LYS A 14 8.79 39.24 -21.89
C LYS A 14 10.11 38.49 -21.62
N ASN A 15 10.70 37.94 -22.67
CA ASN A 15 12.09 37.45 -22.65
C ASN A 15 13.06 38.63 -22.57
N PRO A 16 14.11 38.58 -21.73
CA PRO A 16 15.23 39.49 -21.85
C PRO A 16 16.14 39.08 -23.02
N SER A 17 16.57 40.09 -23.77
CA SER A 17 17.51 40.06 -24.88
C SER A 17 18.91 39.66 -24.42
N GLY A 18 19.59 38.86 -25.25
CA GLY A 18 20.98 38.50 -25.05
C GLY A 18 21.93 39.66 -25.34
N GLU A 19 22.98 39.76 -24.52
CA GLU A 19 24.38 40.06 -24.86
C GLU A 19 25.13 40.28 -23.55
N ILE A 20 26.04 39.36 -23.20
CA ILE A 20 27.39 39.63 -22.69
C ILE A 20 28.15 38.31 -22.82
N ARG A 21 29.10 38.33 -23.73
CA ARG A 21 30.09 37.30 -24.03
C ARG A 21 31.34 37.54 -23.17
N LEU A 22 32.05 36.45 -22.88
CA LEU A 22 33.48 36.37 -22.52
C LEU A 22 33.91 37.10 -21.23
N LEU A 23 34.36 36.34 -20.22
CA LEU A 23 35.74 36.42 -19.74
C LEU A 23 36.08 35.21 -18.86
N PHE A 24 37.35 34.83 -18.90
CA PHE A 24 38.06 33.83 -18.08
C PHE A 24 37.97 32.36 -18.47
N LEU A 25 38.85 32.03 -19.42
CA LEU A 25 39.53 30.75 -19.49
C LEU A 25 40.99 30.97 -19.03
N ALA A 26 41.53 29.96 -18.34
CA ALA A 26 42.93 29.69 -17.99
C ALA A 26 43.48 30.33 -16.69
N ILE A 27 43.93 29.47 -15.76
CA ILE A 27 45.36 29.21 -15.48
C ILE A 27 45.54 28.31 -14.21
N LEU A 28 46.48 27.33 -14.32
CA LEU A 28 47.25 26.56 -13.30
C LEU A 28 46.48 25.52 -12.44
N ILE A 29 46.68 24.20 -12.56
CA ILE A 29 47.89 23.35 -12.35
C ILE A 29 48.51 23.45 -10.94
N ILE A 30 48.40 22.31 -10.25
CA ILE A 30 48.88 21.77 -8.96
C ILE A 30 50.32 22.18 -8.57
N PRO A 31 50.67 22.27 -7.26
CA PRO A 31 51.45 21.18 -6.65
C PRO A 31 51.02 20.74 -5.23
N ILE A 32 51.33 19.47 -4.97
CA ILE A 32 51.28 18.67 -3.74
C ILE A 32 52.35 19.16 -2.74
N PHE A 33 52.06 19.19 -1.41
CA PHE A 33 52.81 18.50 -0.32
C PHE A 33 52.63 19.11 1.11
N ILE A 34 52.52 18.19 2.09
CA ILE A 34 52.92 18.21 3.52
C ILE A 34 52.09 19.02 4.54
N LEU A 35 51.36 18.27 5.38
CA LEU A 35 51.27 18.34 6.86
C LEU A 35 50.24 17.27 7.26
N GLY A 36 50.44 16.32 8.18
CA GLY A 36 51.42 16.12 9.22
C GLY A 36 50.76 15.22 10.27
N SER A 37 51.23 13.98 10.35
CA SER A 37 51.12 12.99 11.44
C SER A 37 50.22 13.29 12.65
N LYS A 38 49.31 12.35 12.97
CA LYS A 38 49.08 11.83 14.32
C LYS A 38 48.22 10.57 14.22
N TYR A 39 48.85 9.40 14.19
CA TYR A 39 48.40 8.17 14.85
C TYR A 39 49.57 7.17 14.76
N ALA A 40 50.36 7.15 15.84
CA ALA A 40 51.40 6.17 16.04
C ALA A 40 50.84 4.99 16.84
N ARG A 41 50.98 3.80 16.26
CA ARG A 41 51.34 2.51 16.86
C ARG A 41 50.80 2.19 18.27
N ILE A 42 49.91 1.21 18.31
CA ILE A 42 50.02 0.08 19.25
C ILE A 42 50.11 -1.17 18.38
N SER A 43 51.30 -1.76 18.35
CA SER A 43 51.62 -3.03 17.69
C SER A 43 52.05 -3.96 18.81
N GLU A 44 51.10 -4.70 19.37
CA GLU A 44 51.43 -5.85 20.20
C GLU A 44 51.54 -7.09 19.30
N SER A 45 52.68 -7.75 19.45
CA SER A 45 53.06 -8.98 18.79
C SER A 45 52.12 -10.12 19.19
N ILE A 46 51.30 -10.60 18.25
CA ILE A 46 50.56 -11.86 18.40
C ILE A 46 51.49 -13.00 17.96
N PRO A 47 51.73 -14.02 18.79
CA PRO A 47 52.56 -15.16 18.43
C PRO A 47 51.88 -15.98 17.33
N SER A 48 52.66 -16.34 16.31
CA SER A 48 52.26 -17.22 15.22
C SER A 48 51.90 -18.61 15.76
N ARG A 49 50.60 -18.86 15.96
CA ARG A 49 50.07 -20.22 16.09
C ARG A 49 49.93 -20.80 14.69
N ASN A 50 50.59 -21.93 14.45
CA ASN A 50 50.32 -22.79 13.31
C ASN A 50 48.83 -23.14 13.34
N ILE A 51 48.09 -22.66 12.34
CA ILE A 51 46.72 -23.09 12.10
C ILE A 51 46.83 -24.44 11.41
N GLU A 52 46.58 -25.51 12.14
CA GLU A 52 46.24 -26.79 11.54
C GLU A 52 44.97 -26.57 10.71
N VAL A 53 45.08 -26.84 9.41
CA VAL A 53 43.93 -26.86 8.49
C VAL A 53 43.08 -28.06 8.88
N GLY A 54 42.17 -27.84 9.83
CA GLY A 54 41.13 -28.79 10.18
C GLY A 54 40.23 -29.01 8.98
N ASN A 55 39.98 -30.29 8.68
CA ASN A 55 39.10 -30.78 7.63
C ASN A 55 37.84 -29.92 7.45
N SER A 56 37.49 -29.68 6.19
CA SER A 56 36.28 -28.99 5.76
C SER A 56 35.05 -29.52 6.49
N SER A 57 34.63 -28.82 7.53
CA SER A 57 33.29 -28.94 8.07
C SER A 57 32.33 -28.50 6.98
N ASP A 58 31.50 -29.43 6.52
CA ASP A 58 30.37 -29.15 5.61
C ASP A 58 29.66 -27.89 6.09
N ILE A 59 29.67 -26.85 5.26
CA ILE A 59 28.94 -25.61 5.54
C ILE A 59 27.47 -25.97 5.43
N PHE A 60 26.83 -26.24 6.57
CA PHE A 60 25.39 -26.43 6.66
C PHE A 60 24.72 -25.09 6.37
N LEU A 61 24.39 -24.84 5.11
CA LEU A 61 23.52 -23.73 4.75
C LEU A 61 22.12 -24.05 5.32
N PRO A 62 21.48 -23.10 6.02
CA PRO A 62 20.12 -23.30 6.48
C PRO A 62 19.21 -23.58 5.27
N PRO A 63 18.15 -24.39 5.44
CA PRO A 63 17.20 -24.63 4.37
C PRO A 63 16.61 -23.31 3.86
N SER A 64 16.48 -23.19 2.54
CA SER A 64 15.91 -22.00 1.90
C SER A 64 14.51 -21.73 2.42
N ASN A 65 14.26 -20.49 2.86
CA ASN A 65 12.94 -20.03 3.29
C ASN A 65 12.22 -19.32 2.13
N ILE A 66 10.98 -18.90 2.38
CA ILE A 66 10.15 -18.24 1.36
C ILE A 66 10.75 -16.95 0.79
N LEU A 67 11.48 -16.17 1.58
CA LEU A 67 12.11 -14.94 1.10
C LEU A 67 13.25 -15.24 0.12
N ASP A 68 13.94 -16.36 0.27
CA ASP A 68 14.98 -16.79 -0.67
C ASP A 68 14.38 -17.07 -2.05
N TRP A 69 13.21 -17.74 -2.09
CA TRP A 69 12.48 -17.98 -3.33
C TRP A 69 11.98 -16.69 -3.97
N LEU A 70 11.51 -15.73 -3.17
CA LEU A 70 11.06 -14.43 -3.68
C LEU A 70 12.23 -13.54 -4.17
N ALA A 71 13.43 -13.75 -3.64
CA ALA A 71 14.65 -13.04 -4.02
C ALA A 71 15.37 -13.65 -5.24
N GLU A 72 14.91 -14.81 -5.73
CA GLU A 72 15.45 -15.45 -6.93
C GLU A 72 15.33 -14.53 -8.15
N LYS A 73 16.28 -14.63 -9.09
CA LYS A 73 16.43 -13.69 -10.21
C LYS A 73 15.19 -13.68 -11.09
N ASP A 74 14.84 -12.52 -11.62
CA ASP A 74 13.62 -12.35 -12.43
C ASP A 74 13.92 -12.26 -13.93
N ASP A 75 15.12 -12.64 -14.38
CA ASP A 75 15.58 -12.45 -15.77
C ASP A 75 14.63 -13.12 -16.79
N GLU A 76 14.23 -14.37 -16.53
CA GLU A 76 13.28 -15.09 -17.39
C GLU A 76 11.89 -14.44 -17.37
N LEU A 77 11.39 -14.09 -16.20
CA LEU A 77 10.10 -13.42 -16.04
C LEU A 77 10.08 -12.07 -16.77
N MET A 78 11.14 -11.28 -16.66
CA MET A 78 11.30 -9.97 -17.30
C MET A 78 11.40 -10.04 -18.83
N SER A 79 11.74 -11.21 -19.38
CA SER A 79 11.77 -11.44 -20.83
C SER A 79 10.38 -11.67 -21.44
N ILE A 80 9.37 -11.95 -20.62
CA ILE A 80 8.01 -12.24 -21.09
C ILE A 80 7.37 -10.98 -21.67
N PRO A 81 6.80 -11.05 -22.89
CA PRO A 81 6.10 -9.92 -23.47
C PRO A 81 4.86 -9.58 -22.65
N VAL A 82 4.70 -8.30 -22.32
CA VAL A 82 3.48 -7.78 -21.68
C VAL A 82 2.69 -6.90 -22.64
N SER A 83 1.36 -6.98 -22.58
CA SER A 83 0.50 -6.15 -23.40
C SER A 83 -0.84 -5.89 -22.76
N MET A 84 -1.54 -4.86 -23.24
CA MET A 84 -2.91 -4.53 -22.83
C MET A 84 -3.77 -4.32 -24.08
N GLY A 85 -4.95 -4.91 -24.08
CA GLY A 85 -5.96 -4.75 -25.11
C GLY A 85 -6.44 -3.30 -25.21
N SER A 86 -6.92 -2.92 -26.38
CA SER A 86 -7.42 -1.56 -26.63
C SER A 86 -8.83 -1.31 -26.09
N LYS A 87 -9.60 -2.37 -25.85
CA LYS A 87 -11.01 -2.32 -25.47
C LYS A 87 -11.21 -2.68 -24.00
N GLU A 88 -11.91 -1.82 -23.28
CA GLU A 88 -12.46 -2.20 -21.97
C GLU A 88 -13.70 -3.08 -22.12
N ILE A 89 -13.74 -4.16 -21.34
CA ILE A 89 -14.83 -5.11 -21.28
C ILE A 89 -15.46 -5.00 -19.90
N VAL A 90 -16.78 -4.84 -19.88
CA VAL A 90 -17.57 -4.74 -18.66
C VAL A 90 -17.91 -6.15 -18.18
N TYR A 91 -17.69 -6.39 -16.90
CA TYR A 91 -18.04 -7.62 -16.23
C TYR A 91 -18.63 -7.33 -14.85
N TYR A 92 -19.18 -8.36 -14.24
CA TYR A 92 -19.84 -8.28 -12.96
C TYR A 92 -19.25 -9.29 -11.99
N GLU A 93 -19.01 -8.86 -10.76
CA GLU A 93 -18.54 -9.74 -9.70
C GLU A 93 -19.44 -9.65 -8.48
N ASN A 94 -19.51 -10.74 -7.74
CA ASN A 94 -20.16 -10.72 -6.45
C ASN A 94 -19.31 -9.94 -5.44
N ARG A 95 -20.00 -9.30 -4.50
CA ARG A 95 -19.45 -8.72 -3.29
C ARG A 95 -20.31 -9.18 -2.13
N TYR A 96 -19.66 -9.68 -1.10
CA TYR A 96 -20.32 -10.17 0.10
C TYR A 96 -20.19 -9.14 1.21
N THR A 97 -21.26 -9.00 1.98
CA THR A 97 -21.28 -8.22 3.22
C THR A 97 -21.95 -9.07 4.29
N ILE A 98 -21.34 -9.14 5.48
CA ILE A 98 -21.91 -9.91 6.58
C ILE A 98 -23.15 -9.17 7.10
N ILE A 99 -24.22 -9.92 7.29
CA ILE A 99 -25.47 -9.44 7.86
C ILE A 99 -25.79 -10.21 9.13
N ASP A 100 -26.15 -9.46 10.17
CA ASP A 100 -26.38 -9.97 11.53
C ASP A 100 -27.73 -10.70 11.59
N TYR A 101 -27.70 -12.01 11.38
CA TYR A 101 -28.85 -12.91 11.53
C TYR A 101 -28.48 -14.13 12.35
N LYS A 102 -29.43 -14.63 13.14
CA LYS A 102 -29.18 -15.68 14.13
C LYS A 102 -29.37 -17.09 13.58
N THR A 103 -30.04 -17.23 12.43
CA THR A 103 -30.35 -18.54 11.85
C THR A 103 -30.28 -18.54 10.32
N GLN A 104 -29.99 -19.71 9.74
CA GLN A 104 -30.08 -19.97 8.30
C GLN A 104 -31.48 -19.62 7.73
N ASN A 105 -32.54 -19.95 8.47
CA ASN A 105 -33.91 -19.64 8.05
C ASN A 105 -34.17 -18.13 7.94
N GLU A 106 -33.64 -17.31 8.86
CA GLU A 106 -33.71 -15.85 8.77
C GLU A 106 -32.93 -15.31 7.57
N CYS A 107 -31.73 -15.87 7.33
CA CYS A 107 -30.89 -15.54 6.19
C CYS A 107 -31.60 -15.78 4.86
N LEU A 108 -32.13 -16.99 4.66
CA LEU A 108 -32.82 -17.40 3.43
C LEU A 108 -34.09 -16.58 3.18
N ARG A 109 -34.89 -16.30 4.22
CA ARG A 109 -36.10 -15.46 4.13
C ARG A 109 -35.81 -14.07 3.57
N ARG A 110 -34.59 -13.55 3.78
CA ARG A 110 -34.15 -12.24 3.29
C ARG A 110 -33.25 -12.32 2.07
N LYS A 111 -33.22 -13.48 1.39
CA LYS A 111 -32.42 -13.73 0.19
C LYS A 111 -30.91 -13.57 0.43
N GLY A 112 -30.47 -13.78 1.67
CA GLY A 112 -29.05 -13.92 1.98
C GLY A 112 -28.53 -15.30 1.56
N VAL A 113 -27.20 -15.41 1.47
CA VAL A 113 -26.49 -16.66 1.26
C VAL A 113 -25.89 -17.08 2.61
N TRP A 114 -26.28 -18.27 3.07
CA TRP A 114 -25.76 -18.82 4.32
C TRP A 114 -24.43 -19.51 4.08
N ASP A 115 -23.41 -19.13 4.84
CA ASP A 115 -22.11 -19.79 4.87
C ASP A 115 -22.12 -20.81 6.01
N GLU A 116 -22.26 -22.10 5.66
CA GLU A 116 -22.33 -23.19 6.63
C GLU A 116 -21.02 -23.35 7.42
N GLU A 117 -19.88 -23.16 6.75
CA GLU A 117 -18.55 -23.31 7.36
C GLU A 117 -18.35 -22.28 8.48
N ARG A 118 -18.79 -21.04 8.23
CA ARG A 118 -18.59 -19.92 9.16
C ARG A 118 -19.81 -19.64 10.05
N GLY A 119 -20.95 -20.26 9.77
CA GLY A 119 -22.22 -20.03 10.49
C GLY A 119 -22.71 -18.58 10.38
N VAL A 120 -22.49 -17.92 9.24
CA VAL A 120 -22.86 -16.52 9.02
C VAL A 120 -23.73 -16.32 7.80
N CYS A 121 -24.55 -15.27 7.81
CA CYS A 121 -25.29 -14.87 6.63
C CYS A 121 -24.57 -13.77 5.86
N LYS A 122 -24.57 -13.88 4.53
CA LYS A 122 -23.98 -12.94 3.58
C LYS A 122 -25.07 -12.30 2.72
N ALA A 123 -25.03 -10.97 2.60
CA ALA A 123 -25.72 -10.27 1.50
C ALA A 123 -24.83 -10.32 0.26
N VAL A 124 -25.42 -10.63 -0.90
CA VAL A 124 -24.71 -10.61 -2.19
C VAL A 124 -25.11 -9.36 -2.95
N THR A 125 -24.13 -8.56 -3.34
CA THR A 125 -24.30 -7.44 -4.27
C THR A 125 -23.46 -7.69 -5.50
N GLN A 126 -24.03 -7.48 -6.68
CA GLN A 126 -23.30 -7.57 -7.93
C GLN A 126 -22.66 -6.21 -8.25
N LYS A 127 -21.33 -6.16 -8.33
CA LYS A 127 -20.57 -4.94 -8.60
C LYS A 127 -20.13 -4.92 -10.05
N ARG A 128 -20.48 -3.84 -10.76
CA ARG A 128 -20.03 -3.58 -12.14
C ARG A 128 -18.56 -3.13 -12.15
N SER A 129 -17.75 -3.80 -12.96
CA SER A 129 -16.34 -3.45 -13.20
C SER A 129 -16.08 -3.40 -14.70
N SER A 130 -14.96 -2.80 -15.09
CA SER A 130 -14.41 -2.90 -16.44
C SER A 130 -12.90 -3.08 -16.37
N ASP A 131 -12.37 -3.83 -17.32
CA ASP A 131 -10.93 -4.04 -17.47
C ASP A 131 -10.60 -4.37 -18.93
N LYS A 132 -9.31 -4.40 -19.26
CA LYS A 132 -8.79 -4.80 -20.58
C LYS A 132 -8.27 -6.23 -20.49
N GLU A 133 -8.37 -6.97 -21.59
CA GLU A 133 -7.60 -8.20 -21.72
C GLU A 133 -6.12 -7.87 -21.74
N ILE A 134 -5.31 -8.67 -21.07
CA ILE A 134 -3.87 -8.43 -20.91
C ILE A 134 -3.08 -9.69 -21.15
N ILE A 135 -1.82 -9.51 -21.58
CA ILE A 135 -0.79 -10.55 -21.54
C ILE A 135 0.23 -10.14 -20.48
N PHE A 136 0.56 -11.08 -19.58
CA PHE A 136 1.39 -10.84 -18.41
C PHE A 136 2.24 -12.08 -18.11
N GLY A 137 3.32 -11.89 -17.35
CA GLY A 137 4.18 -13.00 -16.92
C GLY A 137 3.77 -13.54 -15.55
N LEU A 138 3.88 -14.86 -15.37
CA LEU A 138 3.78 -15.53 -14.08
C LEU A 138 5.09 -16.28 -13.81
N LYS A 139 5.62 -16.15 -12.61
CA LYS A 139 6.73 -16.96 -12.10
C LYS A 139 6.18 -18.00 -11.15
N LEU A 140 6.45 -19.25 -11.48
CA LEU A 140 5.93 -20.42 -10.80
C LEU A 140 7.04 -21.12 -10.04
N LEU A 141 6.72 -21.66 -8.87
CA LEU A 141 7.58 -22.53 -8.08
C LEU A 141 6.90 -23.88 -7.94
N ASN A 142 7.56 -24.94 -8.38
CA ASN A 142 7.16 -26.28 -7.99
C ASN A 142 7.71 -26.59 -6.59
N THR A 143 6.83 -26.67 -5.61
CA THR A 143 7.18 -26.82 -4.20
C THR A 143 7.79 -28.18 -3.87
N ALA A 144 7.58 -29.20 -4.70
CA ALA A 144 8.17 -30.54 -4.53
C ALA A 144 9.58 -30.61 -5.14
N THR A 145 9.75 -30.18 -6.39
CA THR A 145 11.05 -30.26 -7.10
C THR A 145 11.96 -29.06 -6.85
N LYS A 146 11.41 -27.96 -6.32
CA LYS A 146 12.05 -26.65 -6.16
C LYS A 146 12.44 -25.97 -7.48
N ASN A 147 11.93 -26.48 -8.61
CA ASN A 147 12.13 -25.84 -9.90
C ASN A 147 11.30 -24.55 -10.00
N ILE A 148 11.90 -23.55 -10.63
CA ILE A 148 11.26 -22.28 -10.95
C ILE A 148 11.15 -22.18 -12.47
N GLU A 149 10.04 -21.61 -12.93
CA GLU A 149 9.81 -21.34 -14.34
C GLU A 149 9.00 -20.06 -14.50
N ALA A 150 9.15 -19.41 -15.66
CA ALA A 150 8.36 -18.26 -16.04
C ALA A 150 7.48 -18.59 -17.26
N ILE A 151 6.19 -18.26 -17.18
CA ILE A 151 5.22 -18.48 -18.25
C ILE A 151 4.46 -17.21 -18.60
N ALA A 152 4.09 -17.07 -19.87
CA ALA A 152 3.16 -16.04 -20.32
C ALA A 152 1.72 -16.51 -20.10
N ALA A 153 0.90 -15.66 -19.49
CA ALA A 153 -0.53 -15.88 -19.31
C ALA A 153 -1.34 -14.74 -19.94
N GLN A 154 -2.56 -15.02 -20.33
CA GLN A 154 -3.50 -14.03 -20.85
C GLN A 154 -4.78 -14.01 -20.03
N THR A 155 -5.41 -12.85 -19.88
CA THR A 155 -6.77 -12.77 -19.35
C THR A 155 -7.80 -12.89 -20.45
N LYS A 156 -8.90 -13.58 -20.14
CA LYS A 156 -10.13 -13.58 -20.94
C LYS A 156 -11.24 -13.00 -20.07
N ILE A 157 -11.94 -12.00 -20.58
CA ILE A 157 -13.00 -11.30 -19.84
C ILE A 157 -14.36 -11.58 -20.48
N THR A 158 -15.29 -12.08 -19.68
CA THR A 158 -16.70 -12.29 -20.06
C THR A 158 -17.61 -11.46 -19.15
N THR A 159 -18.93 -11.51 -19.38
CA THR A 159 -19.90 -10.85 -18.47
C THR A 159 -19.84 -11.38 -17.05
N ASP A 160 -19.40 -12.63 -16.88
CA ASP A 160 -19.40 -13.35 -15.60
C ASP A 160 -18.09 -13.22 -14.82
N GLY A 161 -17.11 -12.49 -15.38
CA GLY A 161 -15.85 -12.17 -14.71
C GLY A 161 -14.62 -12.33 -15.60
N VAL A 162 -13.48 -12.46 -14.93
CA VAL A 162 -12.17 -12.65 -15.55
C VAL A 162 -11.74 -14.10 -15.34
N SER A 163 -11.10 -14.70 -16.36
CA SER A 163 -10.47 -16.01 -16.30
C SER A 163 -9.06 -15.95 -16.89
N ILE A 164 -8.20 -16.92 -16.53
CA ILE A 164 -6.85 -17.04 -17.07
C ILE A 164 -6.82 -18.03 -18.23
N VAL A 165 -6.15 -17.65 -19.31
CA VAL A 165 -5.74 -18.51 -20.42
C VAL A 165 -4.25 -18.74 -20.26
N ALA A 166 -3.90 -19.93 -19.77
CA ALA A 166 -2.52 -20.36 -19.55
C ALA A 166 -2.02 -21.16 -20.78
N PRO A 167 -0.68 -21.31 -20.95
CA PRO A 167 -0.14 -22.11 -22.04
C PRO A 167 -0.39 -23.62 -21.83
N ASP A 168 -0.19 -24.42 -22.87
CA ASP A 168 -0.38 -25.87 -22.82
C ASP A 168 0.41 -26.52 -21.67
N GLY A 169 -0.22 -27.47 -20.98
CA GLY A 169 0.32 -28.11 -19.78
C GLY A 169 -0.06 -27.42 -18.46
N TYR A 170 -0.57 -26.19 -18.52
CA TYR A 170 -0.98 -25.42 -17.35
C TYR A 170 -2.49 -25.27 -17.24
N GLN A 171 -3.00 -25.48 -16.03
CA GLN A 171 -4.34 -25.09 -15.65
C GLN A 171 -4.23 -24.16 -14.44
N ILE A 172 -4.59 -22.89 -14.62
CA ILE A 172 -4.50 -21.86 -13.59
C ILE A 172 -5.87 -21.24 -13.39
N GLU A 173 -6.32 -21.21 -12.15
CA GLU A 173 -7.63 -20.71 -11.75
C GLU A 173 -7.50 -19.49 -10.84
N ILE A 174 -8.54 -18.66 -10.83
CA ILE A 174 -8.67 -17.52 -9.93
C ILE A 174 -9.51 -17.93 -8.73
N VAL A 175 -8.99 -17.71 -7.54
CA VAL A 175 -9.66 -18.09 -6.30
C VAL A 175 -10.52 -16.93 -5.80
N GLU A 176 -11.80 -17.21 -5.51
CA GLU A 176 -12.70 -16.24 -4.87
C GLU A 176 -12.32 -16.05 -3.40
N ARG A 177 -12.19 -14.78 -3.00
CA ARG A 177 -11.93 -14.38 -1.62
C ARG A 177 -13.19 -14.44 -0.75
N PRO A 178 -13.08 -14.48 0.60
CA PRO A 178 -14.26 -14.53 1.48
C PRO A 178 -15.24 -13.35 1.34
N ASN A 179 -14.80 -12.22 0.79
CA ASN A 179 -15.64 -11.06 0.46
C ASN A 179 -16.24 -11.10 -0.96
N GLY A 180 -16.04 -12.19 -1.71
CA GLY A 180 -16.55 -12.40 -3.07
C GLY A 180 -15.69 -11.84 -4.19
N ILE A 181 -14.56 -11.19 -3.88
CA ILE A 181 -13.64 -10.70 -4.92
C ILE A 181 -12.92 -11.88 -5.57
N LYS A 182 -13.00 -11.98 -6.90
CA LYS A 182 -12.17 -12.92 -7.69
C LYS A 182 -11.00 -12.17 -8.32
N TRP A 183 -11.30 -11.09 -9.05
CA TRP A 183 -10.30 -10.32 -9.77
C TRP A 183 -9.78 -9.15 -8.95
N ASN A 184 -8.48 -9.14 -8.67
CA ASN A 184 -7.79 -8.11 -7.90
C ASN A 184 -6.49 -7.66 -8.59
N LEU A 185 -6.53 -7.59 -9.93
CA LEU A 185 -5.41 -7.17 -10.77
C LEU A 185 -4.13 -7.98 -10.45
N TRP A 186 -2.98 -7.32 -10.31
CA TRP A 186 -1.70 -7.92 -9.98
C TRP A 186 -1.65 -8.62 -8.61
N ASN A 187 -2.64 -8.42 -7.74
CA ASN A 187 -2.76 -9.10 -6.45
C ASN A 187 -3.94 -10.10 -6.43
N THR A 188 -4.29 -10.64 -7.59
CA THR A 188 -5.24 -11.75 -7.73
C THR A 188 -4.65 -13.02 -7.13
N LEU A 189 -5.48 -13.77 -6.39
CA LEU A 189 -5.10 -15.06 -5.83
C LEU A 189 -5.25 -16.14 -6.90
N TYR A 190 -4.13 -16.78 -7.25
CA TYR A 190 -4.08 -17.85 -8.25
C TYR A 190 -3.95 -19.22 -7.60
N ARG A 191 -4.60 -20.22 -8.21
CA ARG A 191 -4.37 -21.63 -7.92
C ARG A 191 -3.90 -22.34 -9.18
N VAL A 192 -2.76 -23.02 -9.12
CA VAL A 192 -2.28 -23.86 -10.21
C VAL A 192 -2.80 -25.27 -9.96
N VAL A 193 -3.70 -25.73 -10.83
CA VAL A 193 -4.28 -27.09 -10.78
C VAL A 193 -3.36 -28.10 -11.45
N SER A 194 -2.72 -27.69 -12.54
CA SER A 194 -1.70 -28.47 -13.24
C SER A 194 -0.56 -27.55 -13.70
N PRO A 195 0.72 -27.95 -13.55
CA PRO A 195 1.17 -29.18 -12.86
C PRO A 195 0.95 -29.10 -11.34
N GLU A 196 0.81 -30.27 -10.70
CA GLU A 196 0.63 -30.37 -9.24
C GLU A 196 1.83 -29.81 -8.47
N ASN A 197 1.60 -29.40 -7.23
CA ASN A 197 2.60 -28.81 -6.32
C ASN A 197 3.19 -27.49 -6.81
N THR A 198 2.61 -26.87 -7.84
CA THR A 198 3.09 -25.60 -8.39
C THR A 198 2.30 -24.42 -7.82
N VAL A 199 2.99 -23.31 -7.55
CA VAL A 199 2.40 -22.10 -6.98
C VAL A 199 2.91 -20.86 -7.68
N VAL A 200 2.07 -19.84 -7.82
CA VAL A 200 2.50 -18.53 -8.33
C VAL A 200 3.22 -17.78 -7.22
N ILE A 201 4.46 -17.35 -7.47
CA ILE A 201 5.28 -16.60 -6.49
C ILE A 201 5.57 -15.16 -6.92
N LYS A 202 5.40 -14.83 -8.21
CA LYS A 202 5.56 -13.47 -8.73
C LYS A 202 4.82 -13.32 -10.05
N ASN A 203 4.45 -12.10 -10.42
CA ASN A 203 3.97 -11.76 -11.73
C ASN A 203 4.68 -10.53 -12.30
N LEU A 204 4.75 -10.47 -13.63
CA LEU A 204 5.14 -9.28 -14.39
C LEU A 204 3.87 -8.68 -14.98
N TRP A 205 3.34 -7.66 -14.32
CA TRP A 205 2.05 -7.08 -14.64
C TRP A 205 2.15 -5.89 -15.61
N PRO A 206 1.35 -5.84 -16.69
CA PRO A 206 1.34 -4.72 -17.60
C PRO A 206 0.71 -3.47 -16.99
N ARG A 207 1.32 -2.32 -17.25
CA ARG A 207 0.82 -1.00 -16.88
C ARG A 207 1.06 -0.02 -18.02
N GLU A 208 0.09 0.86 -18.25
CA GLU A 208 0.25 1.96 -19.18
C GLU A 208 1.04 3.11 -18.53
N GLU A 209 2.15 3.52 -19.13
CA GLU A 209 2.99 4.63 -18.68
C GLU A 209 3.30 5.61 -19.82
N MET A 210 3.57 6.87 -19.46
CA MET A 210 4.00 7.90 -20.40
C MET A 210 5.52 7.90 -20.48
N VAL A 211 6.07 7.34 -21.55
CA VAL A 211 7.51 7.25 -21.78
C VAL A 211 8.00 8.41 -22.67
N PRO A 212 9.14 9.04 -22.34
CA PRO A 212 9.74 10.04 -23.21
C PRO A 212 10.32 9.36 -24.45
N VAL A 213 9.95 9.86 -25.62
CA VAL A 213 10.47 9.44 -26.91
C VAL A 213 11.07 10.62 -27.65
N THR A 214 12.18 10.39 -28.34
CA THR A 214 12.78 11.39 -29.22
C THR A 214 12.34 11.09 -30.65
N ARG A 215 11.58 12.02 -31.24
CA ARG A 215 11.20 11.96 -32.66
C ARG A 215 12.01 12.99 -33.43
N ILE A 216 12.60 12.60 -34.55
CA ILE A 216 13.22 13.57 -35.47
C ILE A 216 12.12 14.21 -36.31
N VAL A 217 11.99 15.54 -36.22
CA VAL A 217 11.05 16.34 -37.01
C VAL A 217 11.86 17.43 -37.72
N ASN A 218 11.86 17.42 -39.05
CA ASN A 218 12.65 18.34 -39.89
C ASN A 218 14.14 18.37 -39.50
N GLY A 219 14.74 17.19 -39.27
CA GLY A 219 16.14 17.06 -38.88
C GLY A 219 16.47 17.48 -37.44
N LYS A 220 15.49 17.92 -36.64
CA LYS A 220 15.68 18.31 -35.24
C LYS A 220 15.07 17.28 -34.28
N PRO A 221 15.77 16.91 -33.19
CA PRO A 221 15.21 16.04 -32.17
C PRO A 221 14.12 16.79 -31.39
N LYS A 222 12.93 16.23 -31.35
CA LYS A 222 11.80 16.72 -30.56
C LYS A 222 11.46 15.67 -29.51
N LYS A 223 11.49 16.07 -28.24
CA LYS A 223 11.03 15.24 -27.12
C LYS A 223 9.51 15.26 -27.09
N GLU A 224 8.91 14.08 -27.15
CA GLU A 224 7.47 13.86 -27.01
C GLU A 224 7.25 12.76 -25.98
N THR A 225 6.07 12.68 -25.38
CA THR A 225 5.70 11.57 -24.49
C THR A 225 4.73 10.66 -25.23
N LYS A 226 5.00 9.36 -25.24
CA LYS A 226 4.08 8.36 -25.79
C LYS A 226 3.62 7.42 -24.70
N LYS A 227 2.39 6.95 -24.84
CA LYS A 227 1.84 5.89 -24.01
C LYS A 227 2.51 4.58 -24.42
N ALA A 228 3.13 3.90 -23.48
CA ALA A 228 3.70 2.57 -23.65
C ALA A 228 3.14 1.64 -22.57
N VAL A 229 3.11 0.34 -22.87
CA VAL A 229 2.83 -0.69 -21.86
C VAL A 229 4.18 -1.17 -21.33
N VAL A 230 4.37 -1.08 -20.02
CA VAL A 230 5.56 -1.55 -19.32
C VAL A 230 5.16 -2.58 -18.27
N GLY A 231 6.02 -3.57 -18.03
CA GLY A 231 5.82 -4.57 -16.98
C GLY A 231 6.37 -4.07 -15.65
N PHE A 232 5.69 -4.39 -14.55
CA PHE A 232 6.25 -4.26 -13.20
C PHE A 232 6.07 -5.56 -12.42
N LEU A 233 7.02 -5.83 -11.52
CA LEU A 233 7.03 -7.05 -10.72
C LEU A 233 6.14 -6.91 -9.48
N TYR A 234 5.38 -7.95 -9.17
CA TYR A 234 4.58 -8.03 -7.96
C TYR A 234 4.45 -9.46 -7.46
N VAL A 235 4.44 -9.64 -6.15
CA VAL A 235 4.16 -10.93 -5.50
C VAL A 235 2.68 -10.94 -5.12
N PRO A 236 1.81 -11.65 -5.88
CA PRO A 236 0.39 -11.76 -5.54
C PRO A 236 0.24 -12.60 -4.27
N HIS A 237 -0.77 -12.32 -3.45
CA HIS A 237 -1.11 -13.21 -2.34
C HIS A 237 -1.41 -14.63 -2.84
N SER A 238 -1.01 -15.66 -2.08
CA SER A 238 -1.09 -17.08 -2.43
C SER A 238 -1.46 -17.93 -1.22
N GLU A 239 -2.20 -19.03 -1.41
CA GLU A 239 -2.50 -20.02 -0.36
C GLU A 239 -1.19 -20.63 0.20
N PHE A 240 -0.14 -20.71 -0.63
CA PHE A 240 1.19 -21.14 -0.21
C PHE A 240 1.82 -20.26 0.85
N PHE A 241 1.52 -18.95 0.83
CA PHE A 241 2.05 -18.00 1.81
C PHE A 241 1.31 -18.05 3.15
N GLU A 242 0.14 -18.71 3.17
CA GLU A 242 -0.68 -18.90 4.36
C GLU A 242 -0.31 -20.20 5.12
N LEU A 243 0.56 -21.05 4.54
CA LEU A 243 1.17 -22.19 5.26
C LEU A 243 2.03 -21.65 6.41
N GLU A 244 1.95 -22.30 7.57
CA GLU A 244 2.53 -21.79 8.83
C GLU A 244 3.99 -21.35 8.68
N GLU A 245 4.83 -22.20 8.10
CA GLU A 245 6.26 -21.97 7.92
C GLU A 245 6.57 -20.75 7.04
N ASN A 246 5.74 -20.48 6.04
CA ASN A 246 5.90 -19.32 5.15
C ASN A 246 5.26 -18.08 5.76
N ARG A 247 4.10 -18.26 6.39
CA ARG A 247 3.31 -17.21 7.02
C ARG A 247 4.11 -16.51 8.12
N THR A 248 4.71 -17.27 9.03
CA THR A 248 5.52 -16.70 10.12
C THR A 248 6.63 -15.80 9.57
N VAL A 249 7.40 -16.29 8.59
CA VAL A 249 8.51 -15.55 7.99
C VAL A 249 8.03 -14.27 7.29
N LEU A 250 6.94 -14.35 6.52
CA LEU A 250 6.41 -13.21 5.77
C LEU A 250 5.74 -12.16 6.68
N VAL A 251 5.03 -12.60 7.71
CA VAL A 251 4.42 -11.71 8.73
C VAL A 251 5.51 -10.96 9.50
N GLU A 252 6.57 -11.65 9.92
CA GLU A 252 7.70 -11.03 10.62
C GLU A 252 8.45 -10.04 9.72
N ALA A 253 8.70 -10.40 8.45
CA ALA A 253 9.31 -9.53 7.46
C ALA A 253 8.46 -8.28 7.20
N GLY A 254 7.15 -8.43 7.08
CA GLY A 254 6.20 -7.33 6.89
C GLY A 254 6.14 -6.39 8.08
N ALA A 255 6.04 -6.93 9.30
CA ALA A 255 6.02 -6.14 10.52
C ALA A 255 7.34 -5.37 10.72
N SER A 256 8.47 -6.03 10.44
CA SER A 256 9.81 -5.40 10.52
C SER A 256 9.97 -4.28 9.49
N TYR A 257 9.53 -4.50 8.25
CA TYR A 257 9.53 -3.48 7.20
C TYR A 257 8.67 -2.28 7.60
N LEU A 258 7.43 -2.51 8.04
CA LEU A 258 6.50 -1.48 8.48
C LEU A 258 7.08 -0.62 9.62
N LYS A 259 7.60 -1.26 10.68
CA LYS A 259 8.28 -0.58 11.78
C LYS A 259 9.46 0.28 11.30
N SER A 260 10.24 -0.23 10.35
CA SER A 260 11.38 0.50 9.79
C SER A 260 10.93 1.76 9.03
N VAL A 261 9.84 1.67 8.26
CA VAL A 261 9.29 2.82 7.51
C VAL A 261 8.73 3.87 8.46
N VAL A 262 7.99 3.46 9.49
CA VAL A 262 7.45 4.40 10.50
C VAL A 262 8.58 5.12 11.23
N THR A 263 9.59 4.38 11.71
CA THR A 263 10.77 4.96 12.37
C THR A 263 11.47 5.97 11.46
N LYS A 264 11.77 5.56 10.21
CA LYS A 264 12.43 6.41 9.24
C LYS A 264 11.60 7.65 8.88
N ALA A 265 10.27 7.57 8.88
CA ALA A 265 9.40 8.71 8.61
C ALA A 265 9.51 9.77 9.73
N PHE A 266 9.50 9.35 11.00
CA PHE A 266 9.74 10.25 12.13
C PHE A 266 11.13 10.88 12.07
N ASP A 267 12.17 10.07 11.86
CA ASP A 267 13.55 10.55 11.79
C ASP A 267 13.72 11.57 10.65
N THR A 268 13.18 11.26 9.46
CA THR A 268 13.25 12.15 8.30
C THR A 268 12.53 13.48 8.55
N LEU A 269 11.36 13.47 9.21
CA LEU A 269 10.65 14.70 9.57
C LEU A 269 11.47 15.54 10.57
N LYS A 270 12.06 14.89 11.57
CA LYS A 270 12.91 15.54 12.58
C LYS A 270 14.17 16.15 11.97
N GLU A 271 14.88 15.41 11.12
CA GLU A 271 16.05 15.87 10.37
C GLU A 271 15.74 17.09 9.49
N ARG A 272 14.53 17.14 8.92
CA ARG A 272 14.03 18.28 8.13
C ARG A 272 13.52 19.45 8.99
N GLY A 273 13.65 19.38 10.32
CA GLY A 273 13.19 20.42 11.24
C GLY A 273 11.67 20.55 11.29
N VAL A 274 10.93 19.51 10.88
CA VAL A 274 9.46 19.51 10.91
C VAL A 274 9.01 19.04 12.27
N SER A 275 8.46 19.98 13.05
CA SER A 275 7.88 19.65 14.35
C SER A 275 6.65 18.76 14.20
N VAL A 276 6.69 17.63 14.92
CA VAL A 276 5.57 16.70 15.11
C VAL A 276 5.16 16.65 16.59
N ASN A 277 5.22 17.81 17.26
CA ASN A 277 4.85 17.95 18.67
C ASN A 277 3.48 17.31 18.96
N TYR A 278 3.34 16.74 20.17
CA TYR A 278 2.18 15.96 20.63
C TYR A 278 1.98 14.61 19.93
N ILE A 279 2.40 14.45 18.68
CA ILE A 279 2.37 13.17 17.97
C ILE A 279 3.51 12.26 18.42
N GLU A 280 4.66 12.79 18.80
CA GLU A 280 5.77 12.00 19.38
C GLU A 280 5.37 11.25 20.67
N ALA A 281 4.31 11.71 21.36
CA ALA A 281 3.74 11.05 22.53
C ALA A 281 2.73 9.94 22.18
N LEU A 282 2.43 9.72 20.90
CA LEU A 282 1.71 8.53 20.44
C LEU A 282 2.71 7.40 20.26
N SER A 283 2.28 6.17 20.57
CA SER A 283 3.07 5.00 20.26
C SER A 283 3.29 4.93 18.74
N PRO A 284 4.52 4.66 18.25
CA PRO A 284 4.76 4.37 16.84
C PRO A 284 3.85 3.26 16.29
N ARG A 285 3.40 2.34 17.16
CA ARG A 285 2.39 1.32 16.83
C ARG A 285 1.12 1.90 16.22
N PHE A 286 0.70 3.10 16.62
CA PHE A 286 -0.47 3.73 16.01
C PHE A 286 -0.31 3.90 14.49
N PHE A 287 0.88 4.27 14.03
CA PHE A 287 1.16 4.48 12.61
C PHE A 287 1.42 3.18 11.87
N GLU A 288 1.94 2.16 12.57
CA GLU A 288 2.06 0.80 12.05
C GLU A 288 0.66 0.21 11.71
N ARG A 289 -0.40 0.61 12.43
CA ARG A 289 -1.76 0.07 12.19
C ARG A 289 -2.37 0.59 10.90
N LEU A 290 -1.92 1.73 10.41
CA LEU A 290 -2.60 2.43 9.31
C LEU A 290 -2.70 1.58 8.03
N PRO A 291 -1.63 0.94 7.52
CA PRO A 291 -1.75 0.06 6.37
C PRO A 291 -2.69 -1.12 6.61
N LEU A 292 -2.75 -1.68 7.82
CA LEU A 292 -3.66 -2.78 8.15
C LEU A 292 -5.12 -2.31 8.15
N LEU A 293 -5.36 -1.12 8.68
CA LEU A 293 -6.68 -0.50 8.67
C LEU A 293 -7.12 -0.08 7.25
N GLU A 294 -6.20 0.34 6.39
CA GLU A 294 -6.54 0.76 5.01
C GLU A 294 -6.67 -0.42 4.04
N GLN A 295 -5.77 -1.41 4.12
CA GLN A 295 -5.70 -2.51 3.16
C GLN A 295 -6.50 -3.75 3.60
N GLY A 296 -6.80 -3.88 4.88
CA GLY A 296 -7.65 -4.95 5.41
C GLY A 296 -9.11 -4.76 5.00
N ASP A 297 -9.63 -5.66 4.17
CA ASP A 297 -11.05 -5.66 3.79
C ASP A 297 -11.92 -5.90 5.02
N PHE A 298 -12.95 -5.07 5.22
CA PHE A 298 -13.77 -5.16 6.42
C PHE A 298 -14.61 -6.44 6.48
N THR A 299 -15.17 -6.91 5.36
CA THR A 299 -15.93 -8.17 5.34
C THR A 299 -15.02 -9.34 5.73
N GLU A 300 -13.82 -9.41 5.16
CA GLU A 300 -12.85 -10.45 5.54
C GLU A 300 -12.43 -10.33 7.01
N PHE A 301 -12.22 -9.10 7.48
CA PHE A 301 -11.85 -8.84 8.86
C PHE A 301 -12.95 -9.28 9.85
N GLN A 302 -14.22 -9.12 9.50
CA GLN A 302 -15.33 -9.61 10.33
C GLN A 302 -15.36 -11.15 10.43
N LEU A 303 -14.87 -11.85 9.40
CA LEU A 303 -14.84 -13.31 9.36
C LEU A 303 -13.60 -13.88 10.04
N GLU A 304 -12.43 -13.35 9.67
CA GLU A 304 -11.11 -13.87 10.05
C GLU A 304 -10.17 -12.67 10.33
N PRO A 305 -10.33 -11.98 11.48
CA PRO A 305 -9.63 -10.72 11.75
C PRO A 305 -8.11 -10.87 11.81
N GLN A 306 -7.62 -11.93 12.48
CA GLN A 306 -6.20 -12.24 12.54
C GLN A 306 -5.61 -12.46 11.15
N ARG A 307 -6.23 -13.35 10.37
CA ARG A 307 -5.77 -13.70 9.02
C ARG A 307 -5.81 -12.51 8.07
N THR A 308 -6.79 -11.63 8.22
CA THR A 308 -6.89 -10.40 7.41
C THR A 308 -5.75 -9.42 7.74
N ALA A 309 -5.42 -9.26 9.02
CA ALA A 309 -4.26 -8.48 9.45
C ALA A 309 -2.94 -9.09 8.96
N GLU A 310 -2.78 -10.40 9.13
CA GLU A 310 -1.60 -11.14 8.65
C GLU A 310 -1.44 -11.06 7.15
N ARG A 311 -2.52 -11.14 6.36
CA ARG A 311 -2.46 -10.97 4.90
C ARG A 311 -1.83 -9.64 4.48
N VAL A 312 -2.15 -8.55 5.18
CA VAL A 312 -1.52 -7.25 4.92
C VAL A 312 -0.02 -7.32 5.20
N LEU A 313 0.38 -7.93 6.32
CA LEU A 313 1.79 -8.11 6.67
C LEU A 313 2.51 -9.04 5.70
N ILE A 314 1.88 -10.12 5.23
CA ILE A 314 2.42 -11.03 4.21
C ILE A 314 2.71 -10.25 2.91
N ILE A 315 1.75 -9.44 2.44
CA ILE A 315 1.93 -8.64 1.23
C ILE A 315 3.08 -7.63 1.42
N LEU A 316 3.21 -7.02 2.60
CA LEU A 316 4.34 -6.14 2.94
C LEU A 316 5.68 -6.90 2.98
N GLY A 317 5.73 -8.07 3.60
CA GLY A 317 6.93 -8.88 3.68
C GLY A 317 7.41 -9.32 2.30
N ALA A 318 6.47 -9.70 1.42
CA ALA A 318 6.75 -10.17 0.08
C ALA A 318 7.12 -9.04 -0.90
N ASN A 319 6.49 -7.87 -0.81
CA ASN A 319 6.63 -6.81 -1.81
C ASN A 319 7.40 -5.57 -1.33
N LYS A 320 7.57 -5.40 -0.01
CA LYS A 320 8.20 -4.24 0.63
C LYS A 320 7.66 -2.93 0.05
N GLU A 321 8.52 -2.04 -0.44
CA GLU A 321 8.16 -0.73 -1.02
C GLU A 321 7.25 -0.80 -2.25
N ASN A 322 7.11 -1.97 -2.87
CA ASN A 322 6.23 -2.15 -4.03
C ASN A 322 4.79 -2.50 -3.63
N ALA A 323 4.53 -2.87 -2.36
CA ALA A 323 3.20 -3.22 -1.89
C ALA A 323 2.23 -2.03 -2.10
N TRP A 324 1.16 -2.23 -2.87
CA TRP A 324 0.16 -1.21 -3.20
C TRP A 324 0.69 0.09 -3.83
N ARG A 325 1.95 0.17 -4.29
CA ARG A 325 2.55 1.38 -4.88
C ARG A 325 1.72 1.98 -6.02
N HIS A 326 1.03 1.13 -6.77
CA HIS A 326 0.19 1.53 -7.91
C HIS A 326 -1.31 1.37 -7.66
N THR A 327 -1.71 1.05 -6.42
CA THR A 327 -3.13 0.84 -6.07
C THR A 327 -3.82 2.17 -5.87
N CYS A 328 -4.95 2.38 -6.53
CA CYS A 328 -5.87 3.47 -6.24
C CYS A 328 -7.32 2.99 -6.27
N ASN A 329 -8.17 3.58 -5.44
CA ASN A 329 -9.61 3.30 -5.43
C ASN A 329 -10.40 4.26 -6.34
N THR A 330 -11.72 4.10 -6.41
CA THR A 330 -12.61 4.92 -7.25
C THR A 330 -12.75 6.38 -6.81
N ALA A 331 -12.32 6.71 -5.59
CA ALA A 331 -12.25 8.08 -5.07
C ALA A 331 -10.85 8.69 -5.26
N ASP A 332 -10.02 8.08 -6.12
CA ASP A 332 -8.61 8.43 -6.36
C ASP A 332 -7.73 8.36 -5.11
N ALA A 333 -8.14 7.63 -4.07
CA ALA A 333 -7.29 7.38 -2.93
C ALA A 333 -6.20 6.37 -3.31
N CYS A 334 -4.92 6.67 -3.09
CA CYS A 334 -3.81 5.90 -3.64
C CYS A 334 -2.79 5.47 -2.57
N GLY A 335 -2.06 4.38 -2.88
CA GLY A 335 -0.97 3.85 -2.07
C GLY A 335 -1.43 3.05 -0.85
N TRP A 336 -0.47 2.53 -0.08
CA TRP A 336 -0.76 1.69 1.09
C TRP A 336 -1.54 2.40 2.22
N ILE A 337 -1.49 3.74 2.24
CA ILE A 337 -2.15 4.60 3.22
C ILE A 337 -3.42 5.28 2.64
N GLN A 338 -3.73 5.06 1.35
CA GLN A 338 -4.98 5.52 0.70
C GLN A 338 -5.25 7.04 0.86
N PHE A 339 -4.25 7.88 0.56
CA PHE A 339 -4.47 9.32 0.52
C PHE A 339 -5.29 9.73 -0.71
N THR A 340 -6.19 10.70 -0.58
CA THR A 340 -6.79 11.39 -1.74
C THR A 340 -5.92 12.56 -2.22
N PRO A 341 -6.03 12.99 -3.49
CA PRO A 341 -5.20 14.06 -4.03
C PRO A 341 -5.33 15.38 -3.26
N GLY A 342 -6.55 15.73 -2.86
CA GLY A 342 -6.85 16.97 -2.13
C GLY A 342 -6.22 16.98 -0.74
N THR A 343 -6.39 15.90 0.04
CA THR A 343 -5.80 15.78 1.37
C THR A 343 -4.28 15.83 1.31
N TYR A 344 -3.67 15.05 0.42
CA TYR A 344 -2.22 15.04 0.24
C TYR A 344 -1.67 16.42 -0.17
N GLY A 345 -2.33 17.09 -1.12
CA GLY A 345 -1.94 18.43 -1.56
C GLY A 345 -2.00 19.48 -0.45
N ASN A 346 -3.00 19.41 0.43
CA ASN A 346 -3.13 20.29 1.59
C ASN A 346 -1.99 20.06 2.60
N ILE A 347 -1.67 18.81 2.91
CA ILE A 347 -0.57 18.46 3.84
C ILE A 347 0.76 19.01 3.28
N ARG A 348 1.07 18.73 2.01
CA ARG A 348 2.29 19.21 1.34
C ARG A 348 2.39 20.72 1.34
N THR A 349 1.28 21.42 1.09
CA THR A 349 1.27 22.89 1.07
C THR A 349 1.47 23.47 2.46
N GLY A 350 0.86 22.88 3.49
CA GLY A 350 0.98 23.31 4.88
C GLY A 350 2.33 22.97 5.51
N HIS A 351 3.04 21.95 5.00
CA HIS A 351 4.29 21.43 5.56
C HIS A 351 5.40 21.37 4.51
N ARG A 352 5.74 22.50 3.89
CA ARG A 352 6.76 22.55 2.81
C ARG A 352 8.12 22.02 3.23
N ALA A 353 8.51 22.24 4.50
CA ALA A 353 9.76 21.72 5.06
C ALA A 353 9.81 20.18 5.10
N ALA A 354 8.66 19.50 5.07
CA ALA A 354 8.63 18.04 4.99
C ALA A 354 9.06 17.49 3.63
N MET A 355 9.20 18.34 2.60
CA MET A 355 9.65 17.98 1.24
C MET A 355 8.93 16.76 0.68
N LEU A 356 7.60 16.70 0.86
CA LEU A 356 6.78 15.63 0.30
C LEU A 356 6.77 15.71 -1.24
N THR A 357 6.83 14.56 -1.91
CA THR A 357 6.83 14.43 -3.37
C THR A 357 5.68 15.20 -4.00
N ALA A 358 5.97 15.99 -5.04
CA ALA A 358 4.98 16.88 -5.65
C ALA A 358 3.95 16.12 -6.50
N ASP A 359 4.39 15.09 -7.23
CA ASP A 359 3.47 14.19 -7.91
C ASP A 359 2.72 13.35 -6.87
N PHE A 360 1.39 13.42 -6.91
CA PHE A 360 0.55 12.76 -5.93
C PHE A 360 0.62 11.23 -6.02
N ARG A 361 0.62 10.66 -7.22
CA ARG A 361 0.61 9.19 -7.37
C ARG A 361 1.95 8.60 -6.97
N GLU A 362 3.04 9.28 -7.34
CA GLU A 362 4.39 8.93 -6.89
C GLU A 362 4.52 9.06 -5.37
N GLY A 363 4.09 10.20 -4.80
CA GLY A 363 4.19 10.45 -3.37
C GLY A 363 3.30 9.56 -2.50
N ALA A 364 2.08 9.26 -2.93
CA ALA A 364 1.19 8.36 -2.22
C ALA A 364 1.65 6.90 -2.36
N GLY A 365 2.24 6.53 -3.50
CA GLY A 365 2.81 5.21 -3.74
C GLY A 365 4.14 4.94 -3.02
N ASP A 366 4.92 5.99 -2.74
CA ASP A 366 6.13 5.88 -1.93
C ASP A 366 5.78 5.75 -0.44
N HIS A 367 6.17 4.63 0.17
CA HIS A 367 5.77 4.28 1.54
C HIS A 367 6.31 5.25 2.59
N LEU A 368 7.57 5.66 2.47
CA LEU A 368 8.19 6.60 3.40
C LEU A 368 7.51 7.97 3.32
N ASN A 369 7.37 8.50 2.11
CA ASN A 369 6.76 9.79 1.86
C ASN A 369 5.29 9.83 2.30
N SER A 370 4.52 8.79 1.98
CA SER A 370 3.12 8.70 2.42
C SER A 370 3.02 8.51 3.94
N MET A 371 3.92 7.77 4.59
CA MET A 371 3.92 7.67 6.05
C MET A 371 4.25 9.01 6.72
N MET A 372 5.21 9.78 6.18
CA MET A 372 5.47 11.15 6.63
C MET A 372 4.20 12.01 6.49
N ALA A 373 3.48 11.91 5.37
CA ALA A 373 2.23 12.62 5.18
C ALA A 373 1.14 12.18 6.20
N ALA A 374 1.08 10.90 6.56
CA ALA A 374 0.16 10.37 7.57
C ALA A 374 0.44 10.93 8.96
N ILE A 375 1.71 10.98 9.38
CA ILE A 375 2.13 11.59 10.65
C ILE A 375 1.69 13.06 10.70
N LEU A 376 1.91 13.81 9.62
CA LEU A 376 1.52 15.21 9.53
C LEU A 376 0.00 15.42 9.52
N LEU A 377 -0.76 14.54 8.86
CA LEU A 377 -2.23 14.60 8.91
C LEU A 377 -2.73 14.38 10.34
N HIS A 378 -2.16 13.41 11.06
CA HIS A 378 -2.54 13.16 12.44
C HIS A 378 -2.17 14.33 13.36
N LYS A 379 -1.02 14.99 13.13
CA LYS A 379 -0.68 16.25 13.80
C LYS A 379 -1.77 17.31 13.60
N ILE A 380 -2.16 17.57 12.36
CA ILE A 380 -3.22 18.55 12.04
C ILE A 380 -4.53 18.20 12.75
N ASN A 381 -4.90 16.91 12.73
CA ASN A 381 -6.12 16.44 13.38
C ASN A 381 -6.06 16.60 14.91
N LEU A 382 -4.92 16.28 15.53
CA LEU A 382 -4.72 16.42 16.97
C LEU A 382 -4.76 17.90 17.40
N GLU A 383 -4.08 18.79 16.66
CA GLU A 383 -4.12 20.23 16.91
C GLU A 383 -5.55 20.77 16.82
N SER A 384 -6.34 20.29 15.85
CA SER A 384 -7.74 20.68 15.71
C SER A 384 -8.60 20.21 16.90
N LEU A 385 -8.35 19.01 17.41
CA LEU A 385 -9.03 18.49 18.60
C LEU A 385 -8.65 19.26 19.86
N ILE A 386 -7.37 19.57 20.07
CA ILE A 386 -6.88 20.38 21.19
C ILE A 386 -7.51 21.78 21.14
N GLN A 387 -7.51 22.43 19.97
CA GLN A 387 -8.11 23.74 19.81
C GLN A 387 -9.60 23.75 20.22
N LYS A 388 -10.33 22.66 19.95
CA LYS A 388 -11.77 22.58 20.21
C LYS A 388 -12.11 22.09 21.62
N PHE A 389 -11.35 21.15 22.18
CA PHE A 389 -11.69 20.44 23.42
C PHE A 389 -10.66 20.65 24.54
N GLY A 390 -9.57 21.38 24.29
CA GLY A 390 -8.49 21.64 25.23
C GLY A 390 -7.50 20.49 25.39
N ASP A 391 -6.47 20.74 26.20
CA ASP A 391 -5.32 19.83 26.38
C ASP A 391 -5.67 18.48 26.99
N LYS A 392 -6.87 18.33 27.58
CA LYS A 392 -7.35 17.04 28.09
C LYS A 392 -7.36 15.93 27.03
N ILE A 393 -7.48 16.29 25.74
CA ILE A 393 -7.38 15.33 24.63
C ILE A 393 -6.02 14.63 24.61
N LEU A 394 -4.95 15.30 25.05
CA LEU A 394 -3.61 14.73 25.06
C LEU A 394 -3.48 13.54 26.01
N VAL A 395 -4.32 13.42 27.03
CA VAL A 395 -4.25 12.32 28.01
C VAL A 395 -5.49 11.42 27.97
N ASP A 396 -6.38 11.65 27.00
CA ASP A 396 -7.57 10.83 26.82
C ASP A 396 -7.18 9.44 26.28
N PRO A 397 -7.60 8.34 26.92
CA PRO A 397 -7.29 6.98 26.45
C PRO A 397 -7.85 6.69 25.05
N GLU A 398 -8.90 7.37 24.61
CA GLU A 398 -9.51 7.18 23.29
C GLU A 398 -8.87 8.07 22.20
N ARG A 399 -7.80 8.81 22.52
CA ARG A 399 -7.11 9.72 21.59
C ARG A 399 -6.74 9.06 20.27
N GLU A 400 -6.24 7.83 20.31
CA GLU A 400 -5.91 7.03 19.12
C GLU A 400 -7.13 6.84 18.20
N LYS A 401 -8.31 6.59 18.78
CA LYS A 401 -9.55 6.42 18.03
C LYS A 401 -10.08 7.73 17.47
N TYR A 402 -9.94 8.85 18.20
CA TYR A 402 -10.29 10.18 17.68
C TYR A 402 -9.48 10.51 16.42
N LEU A 403 -8.20 10.17 16.45
CA LEU A 403 -7.26 10.40 15.37
C LEU A 403 -7.54 9.49 14.16
N ALA A 404 -7.72 8.19 14.39
CA ALA A 404 -8.10 7.24 13.34
C ALA A 404 -9.46 7.58 12.70
N ALA A 405 -10.47 7.97 13.50
CA ALA A 405 -11.77 8.37 12.97
C ALA A 405 -11.70 9.69 12.17
N SER A 406 -10.85 10.62 12.61
CA SER A 406 -10.59 11.86 11.89
C SER A 406 -9.88 11.60 10.56
N TYR A 407 -8.95 10.65 10.55
CA TYR A 407 -8.23 10.19 9.37
C TYR A 407 -9.18 9.60 8.31
N ASN A 408 -9.98 8.59 8.69
CA ASN A 408 -10.88 7.91 7.76
C ASN A 408 -12.10 8.75 7.35
N GLY A 409 -12.75 9.43 8.30
CA GLY A 409 -14.05 10.08 8.06
C GLY A 409 -14.00 11.59 7.85
N ALA A 410 -13.00 12.27 8.41
CA ALA A 410 -12.82 13.71 8.62
C ALA A 410 -13.05 14.22 10.07
N PRO A 411 -12.23 15.18 10.57
CA PRO A 411 -12.31 15.72 11.94
C PRO A 411 -13.68 16.25 12.36
N LYS A 412 -14.41 16.84 11.40
CA LYS A 412 -15.77 17.38 11.63
C LYS A 412 -16.70 16.37 12.31
N TRP A 413 -16.67 15.11 11.91
CA TRP A 413 -17.60 14.11 12.44
C TRP A 413 -17.21 13.67 13.86
N VAL A 414 -15.91 13.59 14.13
CA VAL A 414 -15.38 13.35 15.49
C VAL A 414 -15.79 14.52 16.40
N HIS A 415 -15.57 15.75 15.94
CA HIS A 415 -15.96 16.96 16.67
C HIS A 415 -17.45 16.98 17.03
N ASN A 416 -18.32 16.68 16.08
CA ASN A 416 -19.76 16.65 16.34
C ASN A 416 -20.15 15.56 17.34
N SER A 417 -19.55 14.38 17.20
CA SER A 417 -19.86 13.22 18.04
C SER A 417 -19.37 13.42 19.48
N LEU A 418 -18.18 13.99 19.66
CA LEU A 418 -17.65 14.37 20.97
C LEU A 418 -18.45 15.50 21.61
N THR A 419 -18.81 16.55 20.86
CA THR A 419 -19.69 17.61 21.37
C THR A 419 -21.04 17.04 21.82
N ALA A 420 -21.63 16.10 21.07
CA ALA A 420 -22.87 15.45 21.50
C ALA A 420 -22.70 14.62 22.77
N THR A 421 -21.60 13.90 22.91
CA THR A 421 -21.28 13.10 24.12
C THR A 421 -21.12 14.01 25.33
N ILE A 422 -20.32 15.08 25.21
CA ILE A 422 -20.03 16.03 26.29
C ILE A 422 -21.26 16.88 26.66
N SER A 423 -21.99 17.42 25.67
CA SER A 423 -23.05 18.40 25.90
C SER A 423 -24.46 17.81 25.93
N LYS A 424 -24.69 16.63 25.36
CA LYS A 424 -26.02 16.01 25.23
C LYS A 424 -26.11 14.61 25.87
N ALA A 425 -25.14 14.25 26.71
CA ALA A 425 -25.09 13.02 27.50
C ALA A 425 -25.29 11.72 26.68
N PHE A 426 -24.76 11.67 25.46
CA PHE A 426 -24.67 10.38 24.74
C PHE A 426 -23.61 9.50 25.44
N ALA A 427 -23.91 8.21 25.62
CA ALA A 427 -23.04 7.30 26.36
C ALA A 427 -21.78 6.88 25.59
N ASN A 428 -21.81 6.86 24.25
CA ASN A 428 -20.69 6.44 23.43
C ASN A 428 -20.55 7.38 22.21
N TRP A 429 -19.39 8.02 22.08
CA TRP A 429 -19.12 8.96 21.01
C TRP A 429 -19.04 8.30 19.62
N ILE A 430 -18.64 7.04 19.51
CA ILE A 430 -18.55 6.32 18.22
C ILE A 430 -19.95 6.16 17.61
N THR A 431 -20.95 5.91 18.44
CA THR A 431 -22.35 5.73 18.02
C THR A 431 -23.20 6.99 18.19
N ALA A 432 -22.67 8.03 18.83
CA ALA A 432 -23.33 9.32 18.94
C ALA A 432 -23.66 9.86 17.54
N LEU A 433 -24.90 10.34 17.38
CA LEU A 433 -25.40 10.89 16.12
C LEU A 433 -25.30 9.92 14.91
N SER A 434 -25.22 8.60 15.14
CA SER A 434 -25.12 7.60 14.07
C SER A 434 -26.48 7.33 13.40
N PRO A 435 -26.55 7.17 12.06
CA PRO A 435 -27.79 7.08 11.25
C PRO A 435 -28.80 5.96 11.56
N THR A 436 -28.68 5.21 12.66
CA THR A 436 -29.76 4.31 13.11
C THR A 436 -31.03 5.08 13.46
N ARG A 437 -30.91 6.41 13.60
CA ARG A 437 -31.97 7.36 13.91
C ARG A 437 -32.23 8.25 12.69
N LYS A 438 -33.49 8.37 12.26
CA LYS A 438 -33.93 9.10 11.05
C LYS A 438 -33.57 10.61 11.07
N ASP A 439 -33.14 11.11 12.23
CA ASP A 439 -32.80 12.49 12.58
C ASP A 439 -31.29 12.74 12.82
N SER A 440 -30.45 11.71 12.88
CA SER A 440 -29.05 11.85 13.28
C SER A 440 -28.13 12.18 12.10
N LYS A 441 -28.26 13.39 11.57
CA LYS A 441 -27.28 13.97 10.64
C LYS A 441 -26.12 14.53 11.46
N GLY A 442 -24.94 13.94 11.35
CA GLY A 442 -23.71 14.59 11.83
C GLY A 442 -22.69 13.76 12.62
N GLY A 443 -22.95 12.48 12.89
CA GLY A 443 -21.99 11.58 13.55
C GLY A 443 -21.04 10.88 12.59
N LEU A 444 -20.30 9.90 13.11
CA LEU A 444 -19.42 9.05 12.30
C LEU A 444 -20.22 8.28 11.24
N ARG A 445 -19.60 8.08 10.07
CA ARG A 445 -20.17 7.24 9.00
C ARG A 445 -20.02 5.75 9.35
N LYS A 446 -20.79 4.88 8.68
CA LYS A 446 -20.68 3.43 8.89
C LYS A 446 -19.26 2.94 8.65
N GLU A 447 -18.66 3.31 7.52
CA GLU A 447 -17.28 2.97 7.16
C GLU A 447 -16.27 3.36 8.26
N THR A 448 -16.40 4.56 8.84
CA THR A 448 -15.53 4.99 9.94
C THR A 448 -15.75 4.18 11.22
N ARG A 449 -16.99 3.76 11.51
CA ARG A 449 -17.25 2.84 12.65
C ARG A 449 -16.67 1.45 12.40
N ASP A 450 -16.81 0.95 11.17
CA ASP A 450 -16.21 -0.31 10.73
C ASP A 450 -14.67 -0.24 10.87
N PHE A 451 -14.06 0.90 10.51
CA PHE A 451 -12.64 1.19 10.73
C PHE A 451 -12.25 1.16 12.22
N MET A 452 -13.09 1.70 13.11
CA MET A 452 -12.86 1.61 14.57
C MET A 452 -12.93 0.17 15.08
N ALA A 453 -13.85 -0.65 14.56
CA ALA A 453 -13.93 -2.06 14.96
C ALA A 453 -12.64 -2.83 14.61
N LYS A 454 -12.02 -2.52 13.46
CA LYS A 454 -10.69 -3.04 13.12
C LYS A 454 -9.62 -2.56 14.10
N LEU A 455 -9.59 -1.25 14.38
CA LEU A 455 -8.63 -0.65 15.31
C LEU A 455 -8.72 -1.26 16.72
N ASP A 456 -9.93 -1.42 17.26
CA ASP A 456 -10.15 -2.03 18.57
C ASP A 456 -9.57 -3.45 18.64
N TYR A 457 -9.73 -4.24 17.57
CA TYR A 457 -9.12 -5.56 17.47
C TYR A 457 -7.59 -5.49 17.44
N LEU A 458 -7.01 -4.61 16.62
CA LEU A 458 -5.55 -4.48 16.51
C LEU A 458 -4.93 -4.04 17.85
N ILE A 459 -5.54 -3.08 18.55
CA ILE A 459 -5.09 -2.63 19.88
C ILE A 459 -5.20 -3.77 20.89
N LYS A 460 -6.35 -4.46 20.95
CA LYS A 460 -6.60 -5.54 21.92
C LYS A 460 -5.59 -6.69 21.79
N ASN A 461 -5.14 -6.99 20.58
CA ASN A 461 -4.24 -8.10 20.29
C ASN A 461 -2.77 -7.66 20.09
N ASP A 462 -2.44 -6.40 20.40
CA ASP A 462 -1.12 -5.80 20.21
C ASP A 462 -0.52 -6.05 18.80
N LEU A 463 -1.39 -6.00 17.78
CA LEU A 463 -0.95 -6.10 16.40
C LEU A 463 -0.39 -4.74 15.92
N PRO A 464 0.59 -4.79 14.99
CA PRO A 464 1.12 -3.61 14.32
C PRO A 464 0.03 -2.70 13.83
#